data_AF-A0AAU6H4Q1-F1
#
_entry.id   AF-A0AAU6H4Q1-F1
#
_cell.length_a   1.000
_cell.length_b   1.000
_cell.length_c   1.000
_cell.angle_alpha   90.00
_cell.angle_beta   90.00
_cell.angle_gamma   90.00
#
_symmetry.space_group_name_H-M   'P 1'
#
loop_
_entity.id
_entity.type
_entity.pdbx_description
1 polymer ?
#
loop_
_entity_poly.entity_id
_entity_poly.type
_entity_poly.pdbx_seq_one_letter_code
_entity_poly.pdbx_strand_id
1 'polypeptide(L)'
;MTGAPASAAGGSGATPVPRGGKLGAAAVNQAGLWNIANILTMVRLLLVPGFVMLLLHDGGYDPVWRSFAWAAFAVAMITDVFDGHLARTYNLVTDFGKIADPIADKAIMGAALICLSSLGDLPWWVTGVILFRELGITLMRFWVIRHSVIPASRGGKVKTLAQGIAVGMYVLALTGPLATLRFWVMAVAVVLTVVTGLDYVRQAVVLRGHGLAAEQAAALEAVAAAAEAEAGVGAGGECAADDVDAAGGDSVEPMVEPLGDPVGERVAGGRGTAEVER
;
A
#
# COMPACT_ATOMS: atom_id res chain seq x y z
N MET A 1 -45.68 -32.29 -60.63
CA MET A 1 -45.52 -33.76 -60.69
C MET A 1 -44.18 -34.09 -60.02
N THR A 2 -44.15 -34.09 -58.69
CA THR A 2 -44.25 -35.28 -57.80
C THR A 2 -43.04 -36.21 -57.89
N GLY A 3 -42.27 -36.27 -56.80
CA GLY A 3 -41.23 -37.27 -56.61
C GLY A 3 -40.29 -36.97 -55.44
N ALA A 4 -40.79 -37.13 -54.20
CA ALA A 4 -39.96 -37.61 -53.08
C ALA A 4 -39.85 -39.16 -53.24
N PRO A 5 -38.91 -39.93 -52.60
CA PRO A 5 -38.45 -39.71 -51.22
C PRO A 5 -37.01 -40.17 -50.82
N ALA A 6 -36.64 -39.77 -49.60
CA ALA A 6 -35.89 -40.46 -48.52
C ALA A 6 -34.66 -41.36 -48.82
N SER A 7 -33.57 -41.15 -48.07
CA SER A 7 -33.24 -41.96 -46.86
C SER A 7 -31.72 -42.06 -46.56
N ALA A 8 -31.42 -41.93 -45.26
CA ALA A 8 -30.36 -42.58 -44.48
C ALA A 8 -28.86 -42.31 -44.71
N ALA A 9 -28.28 -41.80 -43.60
CA ALA A 9 -27.14 -42.34 -42.85
C ALA A 9 -25.68 -42.08 -43.32
N GLY A 10 -24.90 -41.57 -42.36
CA GLY A 10 -23.57 -42.09 -42.06
C GLY A 10 -22.39 -41.23 -42.52
N GLY A 11 -21.67 -40.64 -41.57
CA GLY A 11 -20.38 -40.00 -41.85
C GLY A 11 -19.80 -39.22 -40.68
N SER A 12 -19.18 -39.93 -39.75
CA SER A 12 -18.43 -39.40 -38.61
C SER A 12 -17.21 -38.57 -39.03
N GLY A 13 -16.91 -37.53 -38.23
CA GLY A 13 -15.54 -37.18 -37.85
C GLY A 13 -14.69 -36.44 -38.87
N ALA A 14 -14.82 -35.12 -38.92
CA ALA A 14 -13.74 -34.23 -39.37
C ALA A 14 -13.62 -33.05 -38.39
N THR A 15 -12.66 -33.13 -37.47
CA THR A 15 -12.24 -31.99 -36.63
C THR A 15 -11.66 -30.90 -37.51
N PRO A 16 -12.18 -29.66 -37.50
CA PRO A 16 -11.47 -28.54 -38.08
C PRO A 16 -10.40 -28.10 -37.08
N VAL A 17 -9.14 -28.13 -37.50
CA VAL A 17 -8.05 -27.37 -36.86
C VAL A 17 -8.11 -25.94 -37.40
N PRO A 18 -8.32 -24.90 -36.55
CA PRO A 18 -7.95 -23.54 -36.93
C PRO A 18 -6.52 -23.28 -36.46
N ARG A 19 -5.65 -23.14 -37.46
CA ARG A 19 -4.28 -22.63 -37.36
C ARG A 19 -4.26 -21.24 -36.72
N GLY A 20 -3.24 -21.05 -35.87
CA GLY A 20 -2.40 -19.83 -35.86
C GLY A 20 -3.06 -18.54 -35.39
N GLY A 21 -2.62 -18.04 -34.23
CA GLY A 21 -2.88 -16.64 -33.89
C GLY A 21 -2.79 -16.25 -32.42
N LYS A 22 -2.00 -16.94 -31.58
CA LYS A 22 -1.71 -16.47 -30.20
C LYS A 22 -0.27 -16.75 -29.79
N LEU A 23 0.69 -16.30 -30.60
CA LEU A 23 2.11 -16.23 -30.20
C LEU A 23 2.61 -14.78 -30.07
N GLY A 24 1.72 -13.78 -30.14
CA GLY A 24 2.10 -12.36 -30.19
C GLY A 24 1.73 -11.50 -28.97
N ALA A 25 1.16 -12.06 -27.90
CA ALA A 25 0.60 -11.26 -26.79
C ALA A 25 1.23 -11.49 -25.41
N ALA A 26 2.30 -12.28 -25.32
CA ALA A 26 2.97 -12.57 -24.04
C ALA A 26 4.48 -12.29 -24.06
N ALA A 27 4.96 -11.48 -25.01
CA ALA A 27 6.21 -10.76 -24.83
C ALA A 27 5.94 -9.50 -24.00
N VAL A 28 5.42 -9.70 -22.78
CA VAL A 28 5.60 -8.70 -21.73
C VAL A 28 7.11 -8.62 -21.59
N ASN A 29 7.70 -7.49 -21.94
CA ASN A 29 9.11 -7.21 -21.68
C ASN A 29 9.32 -7.38 -20.16
N GLN A 30 9.60 -8.61 -19.72
CA GLN A 30 10.11 -8.89 -18.40
C GLN A 30 11.49 -8.25 -18.42
N ALA A 31 11.56 -7.00 -17.98
CA ALA A 31 12.82 -6.33 -17.77
C ALA A 31 13.66 -7.27 -16.89
N GLY A 32 14.68 -7.88 -17.47
CA GLY A 32 15.53 -8.82 -16.75
C GLY A 32 16.16 -8.13 -15.54
N LEU A 33 16.72 -8.91 -14.61
CA LEU A 33 17.55 -8.40 -13.51
C LEU A 33 18.64 -7.42 -14.02
N TRP A 34 19.07 -7.59 -15.27
CA TRP A 34 19.93 -6.68 -16.02
C TRP A 34 19.17 -5.52 -16.65
N ASN A 35 18.50 -4.76 -15.79
CA ASN A 35 17.84 -3.52 -16.13
C ASN A 35 18.70 -2.36 -15.63
N ILE A 36 18.81 -1.29 -16.43
CA ILE A 36 19.61 -0.13 -16.09
C ILE A 36 19.23 0.46 -14.72
N ALA A 37 17.94 0.45 -14.37
CA ALA A 37 17.46 0.89 -13.06
C ALA A 37 18.03 0.02 -11.93
N ASN A 38 18.02 -1.31 -12.11
CA ASN A 38 18.53 -2.23 -11.10
C ASN A 38 20.06 -2.12 -10.94
N ILE A 39 20.79 -1.93 -12.04
CA ILE A 39 22.24 -1.70 -11.99
C ILE A 39 22.53 -0.42 -11.19
N LEU A 40 21.78 0.66 -11.41
CA LEU A 40 21.91 1.90 -10.64
C LEU A 40 21.64 1.68 -9.14
N THR A 41 20.60 0.93 -8.79
CA THR A 41 20.32 0.56 -7.39
C THR A 41 21.45 -0.28 -6.78
N MET A 42 21.99 -1.26 -7.50
CA MET A 42 23.12 -2.09 -7.04
C MET A 42 24.40 -1.26 -6.84
N VAL A 43 24.69 -0.35 -7.79
CA VAL A 43 25.81 0.59 -7.68
C VAL A 43 25.60 1.48 -6.45
N ARG A 44 24.40 2.02 -6.20
CA ARG A 44 24.10 2.79 -4.98
C ARG A 44 24.39 1.98 -3.72
N LEU A 45 23.95 0.73 -3.68
CA LEU A 45 24.18 -0.14 -2.54
C LEU A 45 25.68 -0.39 -2.29
N LEU A 46 26.47 -0.50 -3.36
CA LEU A 46 27.94 -0.60 -3.27
C LEU A 46 28.61 0.73 -2.87
N LEU A 47 28.03 1.86 -3.24
CA LEU A 47 28.50 3.19 -2.83
C LEU A 47 28.35 3.40 -1.32
N VAL A 48 27.38 2.78 -0.65
CA VAL A 48 27.17 2.92 0.80
C VAL A 48 28.41 2.53 1.62
N PRO A 49 28.98 1.30 1.52
CA PRO A 49 30.18 0.96 2.26
C PRO A 49 31.38 1.82 1.84
N GLY A 50 31.50 2.18 0.55
CA GLY A 50 32.54 3.10 0.08
C GLY A 50 32.45 4.48 0.73
N PHE A 51 31.24 5.04 0.82
CA PHE A 51 30.97 6.29 1.52
C PHE A 51 31.35 6.22 3.01
N VAL A 52 30.99 5.13 3.70
CA VAL A 52 31.34 4.92 5.11
C VAL A 52 32.85 4.88 5.29
N MET A 53 33.58 4.15 4.44
CA MET A 53 35.04 4.09 4.49
C MET A 53 35.68 5.46 4.25
N LEU A 54 35.17 6.23 3.28
CA LEU A 54 35.67 7.58 2.99
C LEU A 54 35.41 8.54 4.15
N LEU A 55 34.22 8.50 4.74
CA LEU A 55 33.82 9.43 5.81
C LEU A 55 34.54 9.14 7.13
N LEU A 56 34.80 7.88 7.45
CA LEU A 56 35.48 7.48 8.69
C LEU A 56 37.01 7.41 8.54
N HIS A 57 37.55 7.64 7.33
CA HIS A 57 38.97 7.58 7.08
C HIS A 57 39.75 8.57 7.95
N ASP A 58 40.86 8.11 8.52
CA ASP A 58 41.76 8.90 9.37
C ASP A 58 41.03 9.72 10.46
N GLY A 59 40.04 9.10 11.11
CA GLY A 59 39.25 9.73 12.17
C GLY A 59 38.17 10.70 11.67
N GLY A 60 37.97 10.85 10.36
CA GLY A 60 36.82 11.50 9.74
C GLY A 60 36.82 13.04 9.75
N TYR A 61 37.98 13.66 9.98
CA TYR A 61 38.14 15.11 9.97
C TYR A 61 39.08 15.64 8.90
N ASP A 62 39.72 14.78 8.11
CA ASP A 62 40.52 15.21 6.97
C ASP A 62 39.61 15.85 5.89
N PRO A 63 39.86 17.11 5.49
CA PRO A 63 39.02 17.82 4.52
C PRO A 63 38.97 17.18 3.13
N VAL A 64 40.06 16.53 2.69
CA VAL A 64 40.15 15.87 1.38
C VAL A 64 39.24 14.65 1.38
N TRP A 65 39.35 13.80 2.41
CA TRP A 65 38.51 12.60 2.54
C TRP A 65 37.03 12.95 2.73
N ARG A 66 36.71 14.01 3.50
CA ARG A 66 35.34 14.52 3.62
C ARG A 66 34.78 15.05 2.31
N SER A 67 35.62 15.63 1.45
CA SER A 67 35.20 16.07 0.11
C SER A 67 34.87 14.89 -0.80
N PHE A 68 35.66 13.81 -0.76
CA PHE A 68 35.35 12.57 -1.48
C PHE A 68 34.10 11.87 -0.93
N ALA A 69 33.94 11.80 0.39
CA ALA A 69 32.73 11.27 1.02
C ALA A 69 31.49 12.07 0.61
N TRP A 70 31.60 13.41 0.59
CA TRP A 70 30.52 14.28 0.13
C TRP A 70 30.17 14.05 -1.34
N ALA A 71 31.18 13.91 -2.21
CA ALA A 71 30.96 13.63 -3.63
C ALA A 71 30.26 12.26 -3.82
N ALA A 72 30.69 11.22 -3.11
CA ALA A 72 30.05 9.91 -3.16
C ALA A 72 28.58 9.97 -2.68
N PHE A 73 28.32 10.69 -1.58
CA PHE A 73 26.98 10.94 -1.07
C PHE A 73 26.10 11.69 -2.06
N ALA A 74 26.61 12.77 -2.65
CA ALA A 74 25.90 13.58 -3.64
C ALA A 74 25.58 12.77 -4.89
N VAL A 75 26.54 12.00 -5.42
CA VAL A 75 26.32 11.11 -6.58
C VAL A 75 25.21 10.12 -6.27
N ALA A 76 25.27 9.42 -5.14
CA ALA A 76 24.25 8.43 -4.77
C ALA A 76 22.85 9.03 -4.60
N MET A 77 22.74 10.23 -3.99
CA MET A 77 21.47 10.97 -3.86
C MET A 77 20.93 11.46 -5.20
N ILE A 78 21.80 11.86 -6.12
CA ILE A 78 21.41 12.31 -7.45
C ILE A 78 20.95 11.12 -8.29
N THR A 79 21.69 10.01 -8.25
CA THR A 79 21.35 8.77 -8.98
C THR A 79 19.96 8.24 -8.59
N ASP A 80 19.53 8.40 -7.34
CA ASP A 80 18.18 8.08 -6.82
C ASP A 80 17.03 8.83 -7.48
N VAL A 81 17.26 10.08 -7.81
CA VAL A 81 16.25 10.86 -8.52
C VAL A 81 16.16 10.39 -9.98
N PHE A 82 17.30 10.05 -10.57
CA PHE A 82 17.39 9.67 -11.96
C PHE A 82 16.86 8.26 -12.24
N ASP A 83 17.21 7.24 -11.45
CA ASP A 83 16.68 5.89 -11.65
C ASP A 83 15.18 5.79 -11.35
N GLY A 84 14.70 6.49 -10.32
CA GLY A 84 13.27 6.59 -10.02
C GLY A 84 12.48 7.26 -11.15
N HIS A 85 13.10 8.22 -11.87
CA HIS A 85 12.49 8.79 -13.07
C HIS A 85 12.55 7.83 -14.26
N LEU A 86 13.70 7.21 -14.49
CA LEU A 86 13.93 6.31 -15.62
C LEU A 86 13.05 5.04 -15.53
N ALA A 87 12.94 4.43 -14.35
CA ALA A 87 12.10 3.25 -14.14
C ALA A 87 10.62 3.53 -14.46
N ARG A 88 10.12 4.73 -14.12
CA ARG A 88 8.73 5.15 -14.37
C ARG A 88 8.47 5.49 -15.83
N THR A 89 9.44 6.13 -16.49
CA THR A 89 9.31 6.53 -17.91
C THR A 89 9.39 5.33 -18.85
N TYR A 90 10.21 4.33 -18.51
CA TYR A 90 10.42 3.16 -19.37
C TYR A 90 9.61 1.91 -18.95
N ASN A 91 8.75 2.02 -17.94
CA ASN A 91 7.96 0.92 -17.36
C ASN A 91 8.81 -0.31 -16.98
N LEU A 92 10.05 -0.04 -16.57
CA LEU A 92 11.12 -1.00 -16.30
C LEU A 92 11.09 -1.42 -14.82
N VAL A 93 9.92 -1.82 -14.32
CA VAL A 93 9.71 -2.15 -12.91
C VAL A 93 9.84 -3.66 -12.70
N THR A 94 10.83 -4.08 -11.92
CA THR A 94 11.05 -5.48 -11.52
C THR A 94 10.64 -5.71 -10.07
N ASP A 95 10.27 -6.95 -9.71
CA ASP A 95 9.89 -7.25 -8.32
C ASP A 95 11.08 -7.13 -7.34
N PHE A 96 12.29 -7.41 -7.81
CA PHE A 96 13.51 -7.13 -7.06
C PHE A 96 13.68 -5.62 -6.81
N GLY A 97 13.54 -4.79 -7.85
CA GLY A 97 13.64 -3.34 -7.73
C GLY A 97 12.63 -2.77 -6.73
N LYS A 98 11.38 -3.26 -6.73
CA LYS A 98 10.35 -2.82 -5.77
C LYS A 98 10.75 -3.00 -4.30
N ILE A 99 11.59 -4.00 -4.00
CA ILE A 99 12.05 -4.30 -2.63
C ILE A 99 13.40 -3.63 -2.35
N ALA A 100 14.32 -3.67 -3.31
CA ALA A 100 15.67 -3.14 -3.16
C ALA A 100 15.70 -1.61 -3.10
N ASP A 101 14.84 -0.94 -3.87
CA ASP A 101 14.81 0.53 -4.01
C ASP A 101 14.57 1.23 -2.65
N PRO A 102 13.51 0.90 -1.87
CA PRO A 102 13.30 1.56 -0.57
C PRO A 102 14.37 1.25 0.49
N ILE A 103 15.12 0.15 0.33
CA ILE A 103 16.25 -0.19 1.20
C ILE A 103 17.45 0.67 0.81
N ALA A 104 17.80 0.71 -0.48
CA ALA A 104 18.93 1.46 -1.00
C ALA A 104 18.76 2.98 -0.78
N ASP A 105 17.54 3.51 -0.96
CA ASP A 105 17.18 4.91 -0.71
C ASP A 105 17.48 5.36 0.72
N LYS A 106 17.31 4.44 1.68
CA LYS A 106 17.49 4.71 3.10
C LYS A 106 18.86 4.34 3.61
N ALA A 107 19.56 3.44 2.93
CA ALA A 107 20.87 2.96 3.33
C ALA A 107 21.90 4.09 3.38
N ILE A 108 21.97 4.94 2.35
CA ILE A 108 23.01 5.99 2.34
C ILE A 108 22.73 7.12 3.33
N MET A 109 21.49 7.57 3.43
CA MET A 109 21.08 8.57 4.41
C MET A 109 21.26 8.05 5.84
N GLY A 110 20.89 6.79 6.08
CA GLY A 110 21.06 6.16 7.38
C GLY A 110 22.52 5.99 7.76
N ALA A 111 23.35 5.50 6.83
CA ALA A 111 24.78 5.37 7.02
C ALA A 111 25.44 6.71 7.34
N ALA A 112 25.08 7.78 6.62
CA ALA A 112 25.59 9.13 6.88
C ALA A 112 25.24 9.63 8.28
N LEU A 113 23.98 9.51 8.72
CA LEU A 113 23.56 9.94 10.05
C LEU A 113 24.27 9.16 11.16
N ILE A 114 24.41 7.84 11.00
CA ILE A 114 25.11 6.98 11.97
C ILE A 114 26.59 7.38 12.05
N CYS A 115 27.28 7.51 10.91
CA CYS A 115 28.69 7.88 10.86
C CYS A 115 28.93 9.27 11.47
N LEU A 116 28.09 10.25 11.14
CA LEU A 116 28.18 11.60 11.72
C LEU A 116 27.94 11.59 13.23
N SER A 117 27.09 10.70 13.73
CA SER A 117 26.88 10.57 15.18
C SER A 117 28.05 9.85 15.87
N SER A 118 28.65 8.86 15.21
CA SER A 118 29.86 8.19 15.74
C SER A 118 31.07 9.12 15.75
N LEU A 119 31.16 10.06 14.80
CA LEU A 119 32.15 11.12 14.77
C LEU A 119 31.80 12.27 15.75
N GLY A 120 30.69 12.20 16.50
CA GLY A 120 30.30 13.25 17.44
C GLY A 120 29.82 14.56 16.79
N ASP A 121 29.72 14.62 15.46
CA ASP A 121 29.22 15.79 14.73
C ASP A 121 27.70 15.97 14.93
N LEU A 122 26.97 14.89 15.16
CA LEU A 122 25.53 14.88 15.46
C LEU A 122 25.21 14.18 16.78
N PRO A 123 24.29 14.73 17.60
CA PRO A 123 23.85 14.04 18.80
C PRO A 123 22.94 12.85 18.43
N TRP A 124 23.14 11.72 19.11
CA TRP A 124 22.46 10.45 18.81
C TRP A 124 20.93 10.52 18.81
N TRP A 125 20.33 11.43 19.59
CA TRP A 125 18.87 11.61 19.61
C TRP A 125 18.34 12.14 18.27
N VAL A 126 19.09 13.00 17.57
CA VAL A 126 18.70 13.51 16.23
C VAL A 126 18.67 12.35 15.23
N THR A 127 19.73 11.56 15.23
CA THR A 127 19.84 10.36 14.36
C THR A 127 18.76 9.35 14.68
N GLY A 128 18.50 9.08 15.96
CA GLY A 128 17.42 8.18 16.39
C GLY A 128 16.05 8.63 15.91
N VAL A 129 15.70 9.91 16.06
CA VAL A 129 14.42 10.48 15.60
C VAL A 129 14.29 10.36 14.07
N ILE A 130 15.34 10.71 13.33
CA ILE A 130 15.32 10.66 11.88
C ILE A 130 15.20 9.22 11.39
N LEU A 131 16.07 8.31 11.85
CA LEU A 131 16.05 6.90 11.46
C LEU A 131 14.72 6.23 11.79
N PHE A 132 14.20 6.45 13.00
CA PHE A 132 12.92 5.88 13.41
C PHE A 132 11.80 6.29 12.45
N ARG A 133 11.72 7.58 12.10
CA ARG A 133 10.72 8.08 11.15
C ARG A 133 10.96 7.55 9.74
N GLU A 134 12.21 7.50 9.28
CA GLU A 134 12.58 7.01 7.95
C GLU A 134 12.17 5.55 7.76
N LEU A 135 12.54 4.68 8.71
CA LEU A 135 12.20 3.26 8.71
C LEU A 135 10.70 3.02 8.94
N GLY A 136 10.09 3.75 9.87
CA GLY A 136 8.66 3.63 10.20
C GLY A 136 7.77 3.94 9.00
N ILE A 137 8.03 5.02 8.27
CA ILE A 137 7.25 5.37 7.08
C ILE A 137 7.51 4.40 5.93
N THR A 138 8.75 3.94 5.77
CA THR A 138 9.08 2.92 4.75
C THR A 138 8.32 1.61 5.03
N LEU A 139 8.35 1.11 6.27
CA LEU A 139 7.64 -0.11 6.65
C LEU A 139 6.12 0.03 6.50
N MET A 140 5.58 1.17 6.95
CA MET A 140 4.15 1.44 6.82
C MET A 140 3.72 1.50 5.34
N ARG A 141 4.53 2.11 4.46
CA ARG A 141 4.30 2.11 3.01
C ARG A 141 4.25 0.70 2.46
N PHE A 142 5.19 -0.17 2.84
CA PHE A 142 5.17 -1.58 2.42
C PHE A 142 3.89 -2.31 2.89
N TRP A 143 3.43 -2.05 4.11
CA TRP A 143 2.22 -2.67 4.65
C TRP A 143 0.94 -2.17 3.95
N VAL A 144 0.85 -0.86 3.70
CA VAL A 144 -0.27 -0.19 3.04
C VAL A 144 -0.41 -0.60 1.58
N ILE A 145 0.69 -0.72 0.83
CA ILE A 145 0.64 -1.12 -0.60
C ILE A 145 -0.08 -2.46 -0.78
N ARG A 146 -0.11 -3.32 0.25
CA ARG A 146 -0.86 -4.58 0.22
C ARG A 146 -2.38 -4.43 0.39
N HIS A 147 -2.88 -3.27 0.87
CA HIS A 147 -4.29 -3.09 1.28
C HIS A 147 -4.98 -1.84 0.71
N SER A 148 -4.26 -0.79 0.28
CA SER A 148 -4.86 0.40 -0.35
C SER A 148 -3.83 1.33 -0.99
N VAL A 149 -4.24 2.05 -2.04
CA VAL A 149 -3.40 3.03 -2.74
C VAL A 149 -3.47 4.37 -2.00
N ILE A 150 -2.54 4.65 -1.10
CA ILE A 150 -2.46 5.98 -0.46
C ILE A 150 -1.85 6.99 -1.44
N PRO A 151 -2.55 8.11 -1.75
CA PRO A 151 -2.01 9.16 -2.59
C PRO A 151 -0.77 9.80 -1.95
N ALA A 152 0.27 10.03 -2.76
CA ALA A 152 1.56 10.53 -2.30
C ALA A 152 1.46 11.97 -1.78
N SER A 153 1.85 12.20 -0.52
CA SER A 153 1.88 13.54 0.06
C SER A 153 3.04 14.38 -0.52
N ARG A 154 2.76 15.64 -0.86
CA ARG A 154 3.78 16.60 -1.36
C ARG A 154 4.87 16.89 -0.32
N GLY A 155 4.58 16.70 0.97
CA GLY A 155 5.52 16.92 2.06
C GLY A 155 6.75 16.01 2.05
N GLY A 156 6.66 14.83 1.43
CA GLY A 156 7.80 13.89 1.34
C GLY A 156 8.98 14.47 0.56
N LYS A 157 8.73 15.18 -0.55
CA LYS A 157 9.79 15.72 -1.43
C LYS A 157 10.60 16.83 -0.75
N VAL A 158 9.92 17.76 -0.11
CA VAL A 158 10.57 18.88 0.60
C VAL A 158 11.42 18.37 1.74
N LYS A 159 10.93 17.37 2.49
CA LYS A 159 11.70 16.77 3.59
C LYS A 159 12.98 16.12 3.08
N THR A 160 12.89 15.28 2.04
CA THR A 160 14.07 14.58 1.50
C THR A 160 15.11 15.57 1.00
N LEU A 161 14.69 16.64 0.31
CA LEU A 161 15.62 17.68 -0.14
C LEU A 161 16.27 18.41 1.03
N ALA A 162 15.47 18.90 1.99
CA ALA A 162 15.98 19.62 3.16
C ALA A 162 16.94 18.76 3.99
N GLN A 163 16.59 17.49 4.21
CA GLN A 163 17.41 16.55 4.97
C GLN A 163 18.68 16.15 4.22
N GLY A 164 18.61 15.93 2.90
CA GLY A 164 19.77 15.64 2.07
C GLY A 164 20.77 16.80 2.06
N ILE A 165 20.28 18.05 1.96
CA ILE A 165 21.12 19.25 2.07
C ILE A 165 21.73 19.36 3.47
N ALA A 166 20.93 19.15 4.53
CA ALA A 166 21.41 19.16 5.91
C ALA A 166 22.55 18.16 6.10
N VAL A 167 22.33 16.89 5.75
CA VAL A 167 23.34 15.83 5.90
C VAL A 167 24.55 16.10 5.02
N GLY A 168 24.37 16.54 3.78
CA GLY A 168 25.49 16.92 2.89
C GLY A 168 26.37 18.01 3.51
N MET A 169 25.78 19.03 4.12
CA MET A 169 26.56 20.05 4.85
C MET A 169 27.21 19.54 6.14
N TYR A 170 26.75 18.43 6.71
CA TYR A 170 27.47 17.81 7.81
C TYR A 170 28.59 16.90 7.30
N VAL A 171 28.44 16.25 6.15
CA VAL A 171 29.51 15.42 5.57
C VAL A 171 30.70 16.29 5.16
N LEU A 172 30.46 17.46 4.56
CA LEU A 172 31.53 18.36 4.12
C LEU A 172 32.18 19.07 5.33
N ALA A 173 33.50 19.27 5.27
CA ALA A 173 34.28 20.01 6.28
C ALA A 173 34.03 21.54 6.20
N LEU A 174 32.84 21.99 6.59
CA LEU A 174 32.48 23.42 6.52
C LEU A 174 33.01 24.19 7.73
N THR A 175 33.56 25.37 7.46
CA THR A 175 34.05 26.32 8.47
C THR A 175 33.30 27.65 8.38
N GLY A 176 33.38 28.46 9.45
CA GLY A 176 32.80 29.82 9.46
C GLY A 176 31.26 29.84 9.43
N PRO A 177 30.63 30.82 8.76
CA PRO A 177 29.17 31.00 8.75
C PRO A 177 28.39 29.78 8.24
N LEU A 178 28.98 29.02 7.33
CA LEU A 178 28.39 27.79 6.81
C LEU A 178 28.29 26.68 7.86
N ALA A 179 29.22 26.65 8.83
CA ALA A 179 29.16 25.74 9.96
C ALA A 179 28.03 26.08 10.94
N THR A 180 27.61 27.35 11.01
CA THR A 180 26.41 27.75 11.76
C THR A 180 25.14 27.44 10.97
N LEU A 181 25.16 27.68 9.65
CA LEU A 181 24.03 27.40 8.77
C LEU A 181 23.64 25.93 8.78
N ARG A 182 24.62 25.00 8.76
CA ARG A 182 24.33 23.56 8.76
C ARG A 182 23.47 23.15 9.96
N PHE A 183 23.72 23.74 11.14
CA PHE A 183 22.95 23.46 12.36
C PHE A 183 21.48 23.85 12.18
N TRP A 184 21.22 25.07 11.71
CA TRP A 184 19.85 25.55 11.48
C TRP A 184 19.11 24.72 10.45
N VAL A 185 19.78 24.35 9.36
CA VAL A 185 19.16 23.52 8.32
C VAL A 185 18.87 22.10 8.84
N MET A 186 19.74 21.52 9.67
CA MET A 186 19.46 20.27 10.36
C MET A 186 18.30 20.40 11.35
N ALA A 187 18.22 21.49 12.11
CA ALA A 187 17.10 21.75 13.02
C ALA A 187 15.76 21.80 12.25
N VAL A 188 15.72 22.51 11.12
CA VAL A 188 14.55 22.53 10.22
C VAL A 188 14.23 21.12 9.71
N ALA A 189 15.23 20.34 9.29
CA ALA A 189 15.03 18.96 8.82
C ALA A 189 14.45 18.05 9.93
N VAL A 190 14.87 18.21 11.18
CA VAL A 190 14.33 17.50 12.33
C VAL A 190 12.88 17.91 12.60
N VAL A 191 12.59 19.21 12.61
CA VAL A 191 11.21 19.71 12.80
C VAL A 191 10.28 19.17 11.71
N LEU A 192 10.67 19.26 10.44
CA LEU A 192 9.92 18.67 9.32
C LEU A 192 9.75 17.16 9.48
N THR A 193 10.77 16.47 9.99
CA THR A 193 10.72 15.04 10.25
C THR A 193 9.72 14.69 11.33
N VAL A 194 9.69 15.43 12.43
CA VAL A 194 8.73 15.23 13.53
C VAL A 194 7.31 15.55 13.07
N VAL A 195 7.08 16.71 12.45
CA VAL A 195 5.74 17.11 11.97
C VAL A 195 5.18 16.08 10.98
N THR A 196 5.97 15.71 9.97
CA THR A 196 5.53 14.70 9.00
C THR A 196 5.37 13.32 9.61
N GLY A 197 6.15 12.98 10.64
CA GLY A 197 6.01 11.74 11.40
C GLY A 197 4.68 11.70 12.17
N LEU A 198 4.33 12.79 12.85
CA LEU A 198 3.06 12.91 13.58
C LEU A 198 1.84 12.84 12.65
N ASP A 199 1.90 13.49 11.49
CA ASP A 199 0.84 13.40 10.48
C ASP A 199 0.64 11.95 10.00
N TYR A 200 1.73 11.22 9.83
CA TYR A 200 1.68 9.80 9.47
C TYR A 200 1.10 8.92 10.59
N VAL A 201 1.49 9.15 11.85
CA VAL A 201 0.93 8.42 12.99
C VAL A 201 -0.58 8.67 13.10
N ARG A 202 -1.04 9.91 12.91
CA ARG A 202 -2.47 10.23 12.88
C ARG A 202 -3.20 9.46 11.79
N GLN A 203 -2.65 9.43 10.56
CA GLN A 203 -3.22 8.65 9.46
C GLN A 203 -3.24 7.14 9.77
N ALA A 204 -2.18 6.61 10.37
CA ALA A 204 -2.11 5.20 10.74
C ALA A 204 -3.14 4.83 11.82
N VAL A 205 -3.35 5.69 12.82
CA VAL A 205 -4.38 5.50 13.86
C VAL A 205 -5.78 5.52 13.27
N VAL A 206 -6.07 6.46 12.36
CA VAL A 206 -7.36 6.53 11.66
C VAL A 206 -7.60 5.27 10.81
N LEU A 207 -6.60 4.81 10.07
CA LEU A 207 -6.71 3.56 9.28
C LEU A 207 -6.99 2.34 10.18
N ARG A 208 -6.32 2.25 11.33
CA ARG A 208 -6.56 1.15 12.29
C ARG A 208 -7.98 1.17 12.85
N GLY A 209 -8.56 2.35 13.06
CA GLY A 209 -9.96 2.50 13.45
C GLY A 209 -10.93 1.90 12.43
N HIS A 210 -10.70 2.16 11.13
CA HIS A 210 -11.52 1.57 10.06
C HIS A 210 -11.29 0.06 9.89
N GLY A 211 -10.07 -0.43 10.08
CA GLY A 211 -9.75 -1.86 10.01
C GLY A 211 -10.45 -2.66 11.12
N LEU A 212 -10.40 -2.17 12.36
CA LEU A 212 -11.11 -2.80 13.49
C LEU A 212 -12.64 -2.75 13.30
N ALA A 213 -13.17 -1.66 12.75
CA ALA A 213 -14.60 -1.55 12.46
C ALA A 213 -15.04 -2.50 11.33
N ALA A 214 -14.22 -2.69 10.29
CA ALA A 214 -14.49 -3.63 9.22
C ALA A 214 -14.39 -5.09 9.68
N GLU A 215 -13.42 -5.41 10.54
CA GLU A 215 -13.26 -6.74 11.15
C GLU A 215 -14.44 -7.07 12.09
N GLN A 216 -14.93 -6.08 12.86
CA GLN A 216 -16.14 -6.22 13.67
C GLN A 216 -17.41 -6.35 12.81
N ALA A 217 -17.53 -5.62 11.72
CA ALA A 217 -18.67 -5.74 10.80
C ALA A 217 -18.69 -7.11 10.11
N ALA A 218 -17.54 -7.60 9.65
CA ALA A 218 -17.40 -8.95 9.09
C ALA A 218 -17.69 -10.04 10.13
N ALA A 219 -17.26 -9.85 11.39
CA ALA A 219 -17.60 -10.76 12.48
C ALA A 219 -19.10 -10.76 12.80
N LEU A 220 -19.75 -9.59 12.79
CA LEU A 220 -21.20 -9.47 13.00
C LEU A 220 -21.99 -10.10 11.85
N GLU A 221 -21.59 -9.89 10.60
CA GLU A 221 -22.18 -10.58 9.44
C GLU A 221 -22.00 -12.10 9.52
N ALA A 222 -20.82 -12.58 9.91
CA ALA A 222 -20.57 -14.01 10.08
C ALA A 222 -21.43 -14.62 11.20
N VAL A 223 -21.62 -13.89 12.31
CA VAL A 223 -22.50 -14.31 13.41
C VAL A 223 -23.97 -14.27 12.99
N ALA A 224 -24.41 -13.27 12.22
CA ALA A 224 -25.76 -13.19 11.69
C ALA A 224 -26.06 -14.33 10.69
N ALA A 225 -25.13 -14.61 9.77
CA ALA A 225 -25.24 -15.71 8.83
C ALA A 225 -25.28 -17.08 9.52
N ALA A 226 -24.50 -17.26 10.60
CA ALA A 226 -24.54 -18.48 11.40
C ALA A 226 -25.88 -18.65 12.15
N ALA A 227 -26.45 -17.55 12.67
CA ALA A 227 -27.75 -17.57 13.34
C ALA A 227 -28.91 -17.89 12.37
N GLU A 228 -28.87 -17.37 11.15
CA GLU A 228 -29.86 -17.71 10.11
C GLU A 228 -29.76 -19.17 9.65
N ALA A 229 -28.54 -19.72 9.57
CA ALA A 229 -28.32 -21.12 9.23
C ALA A 229 -28.89 -22.07 10.31
N GLU A 230 -28.68 -21.77 11.59
CA GLU A 230 -29.26 -22.52 12.72
C GLU A 230 -30.80 -22.41 12.75
N ALA A 231 -31.35 -21.22 12.49
CA ALA A 231 -32.80 -21.02 12.39
C ALA A 231 -33.44 -21.76 11.21
N GLY A 232 -32.71 -21.94 10.10
CA GLY A 232 -33.15 -22.73 8.94
C GLY A 232 -33.11 -24.25 9.16
N VAL A 233 -32.24 -24.74 10.03
CA VAL A 233 -32.13 -26.18 10.37
C VAL A 233 -33.25 -26.62 11.33
N GLY A 234 -33.72 -25.72 12.21
CA GLY A 234 -34.84 -26.00 13.13
C GLY A 234 -36.21 -26.21 12.48
N ALA A 235 -36.39 -25.83 11.21
CA ALA A 235 -37.68 -25.97 10.51
C ALA A 235 -37.81 -27.28 9.71
N GLY A 236 -36.76 -28.10 9.61
CA GLY A 236 -36.73 -29.32 8.78
C GLY A 236 -36.64 -30.64 9.53
N GLY A 237 -36.66 -30.62 10.87
CA GLY A 237 -36.26 -31.74 11.71
C GLY A 237 -37.28 -32.14 12.76
N GLU A 238 -38.56 -32.22 12.43
CA GLU A 238 -39.52 -32.96 13.26
C GLU A 238 -40.43 -33.80 12.35
N CYS A 239 -39.91 -34.95 11.93
CA CYS A 239 -40.71 -36.00 11.30
C CYS A 239 -40.13 -37.36 11.68
N ALA A 240 -40.97 -38.13 12.38
CA ALA A 240 -41.02 -39.59 12.54
C ALA A 240 -40.16 -40.27 13.63
N ALA A 241 -40.85 -40.65 14.72
CA ALA A 241 -41.04 -42.03 15.27
C ALA A 241 -41.80 -41.91 16.62
N ASP A 242 -42.75 -42.72 17.07
CA ASP A 242 -43.44 -43.94 16.63
C ASP A 242 -44.70 -44.11 17.53
N ASP A 243 -45.68 -44.89 17.08
CA ASP A 243 -47.05 -45.10 17.62
C ASP A 243 -47.19 -45.68 19.05
N VAL A 244 -48.20 -45.21 19.82
CA VAL A 244 -49.08 -46.04 20.70
C VAL A 244 -50.48 -45.40 20.89
N ASP A 245 -51.46 -46.04 20.25
CA ASP A 245 -52.89 -46.26 20.57
C ASP A 245 -53.58 -45.48 21.72
N ALA A 246 -54.69 -44.76 21.40
CA ALA A 246 -56.03 -44.98 21.97
C ALA A 246 -57.03 -43.81 21.73
N ALA A 247 -58.12 -44.14 21.02
CA ALA A 247 -59.51 -43.71 21.23
C ALA A 247 -59.93 -42.21 21.21
N GLY A 248 -60.77 -41.87 20.21
CA GLY A 248 -62.16 -41.50 20.49
C GLY A 248 -62.60 -40.04 20.22
N GLY A 249 -63.43 -39.88 19.16
CA GLY A 249 -64.42 -38.80 18.98
C GLY A 249 -63.86 -37.40 18.73
N ASP A 250 -64.56 -36.43 18.15
CA ASP A 250 -65.79 -36.35 17.37
C ASP A 250 -65.74 -34.92 16.79
N SER A 251 -65.87 -34.83 15.47
CA SER A 251 -66.50 -33.75 14.68
C SER A 251 -66.19 -32.24 14.89
N VAL A 252 -66.28 -31.57 13.73
CA VAL A 252 -66.75 -30.18 13.49
C VAL A 252 -65.66 -29.10 13.32
N GLU A 253 -65.29 -28.88 12.05
CA GLU A 253 -64.96 -27.53 11.54
C GLU A 253 -66.18 -26.60 11.67
N PRO A 254 -65.95 -25.29 11.78
CA PRO A 254 -66.53 -24.48 10.71
C PRO A 254 -65.62 -23.35 10.19
N MET A 255 -65.58 -23.33 8.87
CA MET A 255 -65.60 -22.19 7.95
C MET A 255 -66.41 -20.96 8.44
N VAL A 256 -65.97 -19.74 8.07
CA VAL A 256 -66.73 -18.47 7.74
C VAL A 256 -65.74 -17.28 7.94
N GLU A 257 -65.11 -16.76 6.88
CA GLU A 257 -65.48 -15.62 6.00
C GLU A 257 -64.93 -14.23 6.48
N PRO A 258 -64.54 -13.32 5.56
CA PRO A 258 -63.71 -12.14 5.82
C PRO A 258 -64.52 -10.83 5.89
N LEU A 259 -63.96 -9.75 6.47
CA LEU A 259 -64.53 -8.41 6.28
C LEU A 259 -63.55 -7.26 6.57
N GLY A 260 -63.28 -6.45 5.53
CA GLY A 260 -63.19 -4.98 5.67
C GLY A 260 -61.81 -4.32 5.53
N ASP A 261 -61.46 -3.89 4.31
CA ASP A 261 -60.77 -2.62 4.03
C ASP A 261 -61.83 -1.50 3.86
N PRO A 262 -61.50 -0.20 3.68
CA PRO A 262 -60.36 0.61 4.13
C PRO A 262 -60.82 1.94 4.77
N VAL A 263 -59.93 2.67 5.49
CA VAL A 263 -60.10 4.12 5.69
C VAL A 263 -58.77 4.81 5.43
N GLY A 264 -58.77 5.65 4.39
CA GLY A 264 -57.68 6.56 4.10
C GLY A 264 -57.79 7.84 4.90
N GLU A 265 -56.65 8.50 5.12
CA GLU A 265 -56.63 9.95 5.17
C GLU A 265 -55.35 10.51 4.55
N ARG A 266 -55.58 11.35 3.55
CA ARG A 266 -54.61 12.20 2.86
C ARG A 266 -54.49 13.51 3.63
N VAL A 267 -53.27 13.95 3.97
CA VAL A 267 -52.87 15.38 4.06
C VAL A 267 -51.34 15.39 3.86
N ALA A 268 -50.75 15.76 2.71
CA ALA A 268 -50.64 17.07 2.05
C ALA A 268 -49.67 18.08 2.73
N GLY A 269 -48.64 18.49 1.97
CA GLY A 269 -47.83 19.70 2.18
C GLY A 269 -46.38 19.40 2.58
N GLY A 270 -45.33 19.59 1.77
CA GLY A 270 -45.19 20.36 0.54
C GLY A 270 -44.68 21.79 0.81
N ARG A 271 -43.36 21.98 0.87
CA ARG A 271 -42.58 23.05 0.18
C ARG A 271 -41.14 23.11 0.70
N GLY A 272 -40.19 23.05 -0.24
CA GLY A 272 -38.84 23.55 -0.03
C GLY A 272 -38.75 25.06 -0.33
N THR A 273 -37.57 25.63 -0.09
CA THR A 273 -36.86 26.64 -0.93
C THR A 273 -35.60 27.14 -0.22
N ALA A 274 -34.58 27.41 -1.05
CA ALA A 274 -33.52 28.44 -0.93
C ALA A 274 -32.46 28.31 0.19
N GLU A 275 -31.16 28.18 -0.12
CA GLU A 275 -30.28 29.17 -0.80
C GLU A 275 -30.03 30.40 0.08
N VAL A 276 -28.91 30.41 0.80
CA VAL A 276 -28.25 31.64 1.28
C VAL A 276 -26.72 31.43 1.30
N GLU A 277 -26.11 32.21 0.42
CA GLU A 277 -24.73 32.65 0.28
C GLU A 277 -24.15 33.27 1.56
N ARG A 278 -22.88 32.93 1.89
CA ARG A 278 -21.86 33.84 2.44
C ARG A 278 -20.49 33.17 2.49
#